data_AF-A0A831NQZ3-F1
#
_entry.id   AF-A0A831NQZ3-F1
#
_cell.length_a   1.000
_cell.length_b   1.000
_cell.length_c   1.000
_cell.angle_alpha   90.00
_cell.angle_beta   90.00
_cell.angle_gamma   90.00
#
_symmetry.space_group_name_H-M   'P 1'
#
loop_
_entity.id
_entity.type
_entity.pdbx_description
1 polymer ?
#
loop_
_entity_poly.entity_id
_entity_poly.type
_entity_poly.pdbx_seq_one_letter_code
_entity_poly.pdbx_strand_id
1 'polypeptide(L)'
;GAPVVFEYNPNYNNIIGSIEYESDFGVATTDFTKIKAGALHRANGGYLILQAKDLLSYPYAWDALKRSLKTEKIIIENISSQYGFLSISSLKPEPIKLDVKVILIGTPYLYYLLYNYDEDFSKLFKIKVDFNEEMELNEENMKNMASFIKTHCVENNLKPFDREGVAKVIEYSTRLSEDQDKLTTRFNEIVEVLYEADAWAGLEGSQVVTGVHVKKAIEEKIKRVNKLEEKVLEYFKRDIYLVDVEGERVGVVNGLAVINLGDYEFGKPSRITVTTYPGEEGV
;
A
#
# COMPACT_ATOMS: atom_id res chain seq x y z
N GLY A 1 27.35 8.64 3.73
CA GLY A 1 26.51 8.72 2.52
C GLY A 1 25.73 10.02 2.54
N ALA A 2 25.08 10.39 1.43
CA ALA A 2 24.17 11.54 1.40
C ALA A 2 23.00 11.32 2.40
N PRO A 3 22.42 12.39 2.98
CA PRO A 3 21.33 12.24 3.94
C PRO A 3 20.08 11.66 3.27
N VAL A 4 19.40 10.74 3.95
CA VAL A 4 18.11 10.18 3.53
C VAL A 4 17.14 10.38 4.68
N VAL A 5 16.17 11.28 4.48
CA VAL A 5 15.21 11.68 5.51
C VAL A 5 13.82 11.22 5.12
N PHE A 6 13.21 10.42 5.98
CA PHE A 6 11.78 10.11 5.95
C PHE A 6 11.05 11.07 6.89
N GLU A 7 10.05 11.78 6.39
CA GLU A 7 9.18 12.62 7.22
C GLU A 7 7.75 12.06 7.19
N TYR A 8 7.37 11.42 8.30
CA TYR A 8 6.09 10.73 8.45
C TYR A 8 4.96 11.68 8.89
N ASN A 9 5.28 12.87 9.41
CA ASN A 9 4.30 13.89 9.75
C ASN A 9 4.64 15.19 9.01
N PRO A 10 4.37 15.24 7.68
CA PRO A 10 4.79 16.34 6.82
C PRO A 10 3.88 17.57 6.95
N ASN A 11 3.61 18.02 8.17
CA ASN A 11 2.99 19.33 8.38
C ASN A 11 3.96 20.45 7.99
N TYR A 12 3.41 21.65 7.80
CA TYR A 12 4.17 22.80 7.32
C TYR A 12 5.47 23.05 8.11
N ASN A 13 5.38 23.12 9.44
CA ASN A 13 6.53 23.39 10.32
C ASN A 13 7.58 22.27 10.24
N ASN A 14 7.14 21.01 10.15
CA ASN A 14 8.04 19.89 10.01
C ASN A 14 8.75 19.88 8.66
N ILE A 15 8.13 20.37 7.58
CA ILE A 15 8.78 20.45 6.25
C ILE A 15 9.79 21.59 6.20
N ILE A 16 9.33 22.81 6.48
CA ILE A 16 10.13 24.03 6.26
C ILE A 16 10.92 24.49 7.47
N GLY A 17 10.65 23.96 8.67
CA GLY A 17 11.21 24.45 9.93
C GLY A 17 10.28 25.42 10.65
N SER A 18 10.60 25.73 11.90
CA SER A 18 9.80 26.60 12.74
C SER A 18 10.66 27.47 13.64
N ILE A 19 10.05 28.51 14.20
CA ILE A 19 10.64 29.38 15.21
C ILE A 19 9.80 29.21 16.47
N GLU A 20 10.43 28.78 17.56
CA GLU A 20 9.76 28.61 18.84
C GLU A 20 9.71 29.92 19.61
N TYR A 21 8.67 30.07 20.42
CA TYR A 21 8.47 31.21 21.31
C TYR A 21 8.33 30.71 22.74
N GLU A 22 8.95 31.42 23.65
CA GLU A 22 8.69 31.26 25.07
C GLU A 22 7.82 32.42 25.55
N SER A 23 6.98 32.14 26.54
CA SER A 23 6.13 33.15 27.15
C SER A 23 6.76 33.60 28.46
N ASP A 24 7.52 34.69 28.40
CA ASP A 24 8.02 35.36 29.60
C ASP A 24 7.05 36.48 29.98
N PHE A 25 6.39 36.34 31.14
CA PHE A 25 5.45 37.34 31.67
C PHE A 25 4.34 37.77 30.68
N GLY A 26 3.86 36.85 29.84
CA GLY A 26 2.80 37.10 28.85
C GLY A 26 3.28 37.79 27.56
N VAL A 27 4.59 38.04 27.42
CA VAL A 27 5.22 38.50 26.18
C VAL A 27 5.89 37.30 25.50
N ALA A 28 5.54 37.06 24.24
CA ALA A 28 6.19 36.03 23.45
C ALA A 28 7.60 36.51 23.02
N THR A 29 8.64 35.83 23.48
CA THR A 29 10.04 36.11 23.15
C THR A 29 10.65 34.98 22.32
N THR A 30 11.51 35.32 21.36
CA THR A 30 12.24 34.35 20.52
C THR A 30 13.65 34.84 20.20
N ASP A 31 14.56 33.92 19.93
CA ASP A 31 15.96 34.19 19.55
C ASP A 31 16.45 33.14 18.53
N PHE A 32 17.67 33.31 18.01
CA PHE A 32 18.22 32.43 16.96
C PHE A 32 18.43 30.97 17.40
N THR A 33 18.52 30.70 18.71
CA THR A 33 18.67 29.33 19.24
C THR A 33 17.35 28.55 19.21
N LYS A 34 16.22 29.26 19.07
CA LYS A 34 14.86 28.71 19.00
C LYS A 34 14.40 28.39 17.57
N ILE A 35 15.32 28.48 16.60
CA ILE A 35 15.06 28.07 15.21
C ILE A 35 15.21 26.55 15.11
N LYS A 36 14.14 25.87 14.72
CA LYS A 36 14.13 24.41 14.50
C LYS A 36 14.20 24.08 13.01
N ALA A 37 15.14 23.20 12.68
CA ALA A 37 15.33 22.68 11.34
C ALA A 37 14.17 21.74 10.94
N GLY A 38 13.53 22.06 9.81
CA GLY A 38 12.59 21.16 9.13
C GLY A 38 13.25 20.04 8.34
N ALA A 39 12.44 19.19 7.73
CA ALA A 39 12.84 18.04 6.93
C ALA A 39 13.67 18.46 5.71
N LEU A 40 13.34 19.59 5.06
CA LEU A 40 14.14 20.13 3.95
C LEU A 40 15.56 20.49 4.37
N HIS A 41 15.75 21.01 5.59
CA HIS A 41 17.07 21.31 6.12
C HIS A 41 17.87 20.04 6.38
N ARG A 42 17.24 19.04 7.02
CA ARG A 42 17.88 17.77 7.33
C ARG A 42 18.23 16.96 6.07
N ALA A 43 17.43 17.09 5.02
CA ALA A 43 17.61 16.39 3.75
C ALA A 43 18.50 17.12 2.74
N ASN A 44 18.95 18.34 3.05
CA ASN A 44 19.74 19.16 2.14
C ASN A 44 21.05 18.44 1.78
N GLY A 45 21.37 18.37 0.48
CA GLY A 45 22.45 17.56 -0.10
C GLY A 45 22.10 16.09 -0.32
N GLY A 46 20.84 15.68 -0.17
CA GLY A 46 20.42 14.28 -0.27
C GLY A 46 18.97 14.09 -0.67
N TYR A 47 18.24 13.24 0.05
CA TYR A 47 16.90 12.76 -0.30
C TYR A 47 15.89 13.04 0.81
N LEU A 48 14.72 13.55 0.41
CA LEU A 48 13.54 13.68 1.26
C LEU A 48 12.44 12.76 0.73
N ILE A 49 11.99 11.82 1.55
CA ILE A 49 10.95 10.84 1.20
C ILE A 49 9.68 11.17 1.97
N LEU A 50 8.56 11.30 1.26
CA LEU A 50 7.27 11.71 1.81
C LEU A 50 6.14 10.84 1.25
N GLN A 51 5.16 10.55 2.10
CA GLN A 51 3.88 10.02 1.65
C GLN A 51 3.03 11.17 1.10
N ALA A 52 2.62 11.07 -0.16
CA ALA A 52 1.86 12.11 -0.84
C ALA A 52 0.50 12.36 -0.18
N LYS A 53 -0.16 11.30 0.30
CA LYS A 53 -1.44 11.41 1.01
C LYS A 53 -1.31 12.28 2.27
N ASP A 54 -0.28 12.04 3.07
CA ASP A 54 -0.07 12.76 4.34
C ASP A 54 0.29 14.21 4.05
N LEU A 55 1.17 14.45 3.09
CA LEU A 55 1.59 15.79 2.67
C LEU A 55 0.41 16.66 2.20
N LEU A 56 -0.53 16.07 1.45
CA LEU A 56 -1.72 16.76 0.97
C LEU A 56 -2.82 16.91 2.04
N SER A 57 -2.78 16.08 3.08
CA SER A 57 -3.74 16.16 4.20
C SER A 57 -3.44 17.31 5.16
N TYR A 58 -2.18 17.75 5.24
CA TYR A 58 -1.80 18.91 6.05
C TYR A 58 -1.95 20.22 5.26
N PRO A 59 -2.74 21.18 5.77
CA PRO A 59 -2.87 22.49 5.13
C PRO A 59 -1.52 23.16 4.90
N TYR A 60 -1.37 23.77 3.72
CA TYR A 60 -0.20 24.56 3.29
C TYR A 60 1.13 23.80 3.16
N ALA A 61 1.24 22.55 3.57
CA ALA A 61 2.50 21.79 3.50
C ALA A 61 2.91 21.53 2.04
N TRP A 62 1.95 21.17 1.19
CA TRP A 62 2.19 20.97 -0.24
C TRP A 62 2.68 22.24 -0.94
N ASP A 63 2.00 23.37 -0.71
CA ASP A 63 2.39 24.65 -1.30
C ASP A 63 3.76 25.12 -0.81
N ALA A 64 4.07 24.89 0.47
CA ALA A 64 5.37 25.22 1.06
C ALA A 64 6.51 24.41 0.43
N LEU A 65 6.29 23.12 0.20
CA LEU A 65 7.24 22.27 -0.50
C LEU A 65 7.43 22.75 -1.93
N LYS A 66 6.33 22.94 -2.69
CA LYS A 66 6.40 23.43 -4.08
C LYS A 66 7.14 24.75 -4.18
N ARG A 67 6.85 25.69 -3.28
CA ARG A 67 7.52 26.99 -3.22
C ARG A 67 9.02 26.82 -3.00
N SER A 68 9.41 26.02 -2.02
CA SER A 68 10.83 25.78 -1.70
C SER A 68 11.58 25.15 -2.88
N LEU A 69 10.95 24.19 -3.58
CA LEU A 69 11.52 23.55 -4.78
C LEU A 69 11.62 24.52 -5.97
N LYS A 70 10.62 25.37 -6.19
CA LYS A 70 10.64 26.39 -7.26
C LYS A 70 11.69 27.47 -7.02
N THR A 71 11.86 27.90 -5.78
CA THR A 71 12.80 28.98 -5.44
C THR A 71 14.21 28.47 -5.15
N GLU A 72 14.41 27.16 -5.08
CA GLU A 72 15.65 26.49 -4.66
C GLU A 72 16.18 27.04 -3.31
N LYS A 73 15.25 27.38 -2.41
CA LYS A 73 15.54 28.03 -1.14
C LYS A 73 14.60 27.54 -0.05
N ILE A 74 15.15 27.33 1.14
CA ILE A 74 14.38 27.10 2.35
C ILE A 74 14.23 28.43 3.08
N ILE A 75 12.99 28.83 3.34
CA ILE A 75 12.67 30.06 4.05
C ILE A 75 11.78 29.67 5.22
N ILE A 76 12.27 29.88 6.44
CA ILE A 76 11.49 29.66 7.66
C ILE A 76 10.56 30.84 7.84
N GLU A 77 9.26 30.59 7.72
CA GLU A 77 8.22 31.59 7.88
C GLU A 77 7.18 31.08 8.88
N ASN A 78 6.58 31.99 9.63
CA ASN A 78 5.49 31.64 10.53
C ASN A 78 4.13 31.78 9.81
N ILE A 79 3.41 30.68 9.60
CA ILE A 79 2.08 30.70 8.95
C ILE A 79 1.09 31.61 9.68
N SER A 80 1.17 31.70 11.02
CA SER A 80 0.21 32.47 11.81
C SER A 80 0.29 33.98 11.54
N SER A 81 1.48 34.48 11.14
CA SER A 81 1.66 35.88 10.73
C SER A 81 1.26 36.12 9.28
N GLN A 82 1.35 35.10 8.41
CA GLN A 82 0.93 35.20 7.00
C GLN A 82 -0.60 35.22 6.84
N TYR A 83 -1.33 34.49 7.69
CA TYR A 83 -2.80 34.40 7.64
C TYR A 83 -3.52 35.22 8.72
N GLY A 84 -2.81 36.14 9.40
CA GLY A 84 -3.41 37.21 10.19
C GLY A 84 -4.01 36.81 11.56
N PHE A 85 -3.72 35.61 12.07
CA PHE A 85 -4.27 35.17 13.36
C PHE A 85 -3.53 35.79 14.55
N LEU A 86 -2.21 35.99 14.44
CA LEU A 86 -1.37 36.61 15.48
C LEU A 86 -0.20 37.36 14.82
N SER A 87 -0.15 38.68 14.97
CA SER A 87 1.00 39.50 14.52
C SER A 87 2.06 39.58 15.62
N ILE A 88 2.75 38.47 15.87
CA ILE A 88 3.93 38.45 16.75
C ILE A 88 5.14 38.79 15.87
N SER A 89 5.93 39.78 16.28
CA SER A 89 7.22 40.09 15.64
C SER A 89 8.12 38.87 15.71
N SER A 90 8.38 38.26 14.55
CA SER A 90 9.19 37.04 14.42
C SER A 90 10.56 37.33 13.83
N LEU A 91 11.52 36.45 14.10
CA LEU A 91 12.78 36.43 13.36
C LEU A 91 12.52 36.07 11.90
N LYS A 92 13.31 36.66 11.00
CA LYS A 92 13.34 36.30 9.58
C LYS A 92 14.75 35.78 9.24
N PRO A 93 14.99 34.46 9.39
CA PRO A 93 16.26 33.88 9.03
C PRO A 93 16.57 34.11 7.55
N GLU A 94 17.86 34.18 7.23
CA GLU A 94 18.29 34.28 5.83
C GLU A 94 17.91 33.00 5.06
N PRO A 95 17.43 33.12 3.80
CA PRO A 95 17.12 31.96 2.97
C PRO A 95 18.32 31.03 2.78
N ILE A 96 18.12 29.74 2.99
CA ILE A 96 19.15 28.70 2.80
C ILE A 96 19.00 28.10 1.41
N LYS A 97 20.09 27.98 0.65
CA LYS A 97 20.06 27.31 -0.66
C LYS A 97 19.64 25.84 -0.50
N LEU A 98 18.66 25.41 -1.29
CA LEU A 98 18.13 24.06 -1.31
C LEU A 98 18.77 23.25 -2.45
N ASP A 99 19.30 22.08 -2.10
CA ASP A 99 19.79 21.04 -3.00
C ASP A 99 19.27 19.70 -2.49
N VAL A 100 18.08 19.28 -2.93
CA VAL A 100 17.46 18.04 -2.44
C VAL A 100 16.74 17.32 -3.57
N LYS A 101 16.75 15.99 -3.51
CA LYS A 101 15.87 15.15 -4.32
C LYS A 101 14.67 14.73 -3.48
N VAL A 102 13.48 15.13 -3.92
CA VAL A 102 12.23 14.74 -3.24
C VAL A 102 11.63 13.51 -3.92
N ILE A 103 11.29 12.51 -3.12
CA ILE A 103 10.60 11.29 -3.55
C ILE A 103 9.23 11.28 -2.89
N LEU A 104 8.18 11.33 -3.72
CA LEU A 104 6.80 11.17 -3.27
C LEU A 104 6.36 9.74 -3.50
N ILE A 105 5.83 9.12 -2.45
CA ILE A 105 5.23 7.79 -2.49
C ILE A 105 3.71 7.96 -2.40
N GLY A 106 2.96 7.30 -3.27
CA GLY A 106 1.51 7.43 -3.32
C GLY A 106 0.86 6.47 -4.29
N THR A 107 -0.47 6.45 -4.29
CA THR A 107 -1.25 5.59 -5.18
C THR A 107 -1.32 6.15 -6.60
N PRO A 108 -1.57 5.32 -7.63
CA PRO A 108 -1.79 5.78 -9.00
C PRO A 108 -2.90 6.83 -9.11
N TYR A 109 -3.98 6.65 -8.35
CA TYR A 109 -5.09 7.62 -8.29
C TYR A 109 -4.60 9.02 -7.86
N LEU A 110 -3.80 9.10 -6.81
CA LEU A 110 -3.30 10.37 -6.30
C LEU A 110 -2.31 11.02 -7.27
N TYR A 111 -1.46 10.22 -7.92
CA TYR A 111 -0.57 10.68 -8.97
C TYR A 111 -1.35 11.37 -10.11
N TYR A 112 -2.41 10.72 -10.62
CA TYR A 112 -3.19 11.29 -11.71
C TYR A 112 -4.00 12.51 -11.28
N LEU A 113 -4.47 12.59 -10.02
CA LEU A 113 -5.06 13.81 -9.51
C LEU A 113 -4.07 14.97 -9.54
N LEU A 114 -2.87 14.78 -8.99
CA LEU A 114 -1.84 15.82 -8.99
C LEU A 114 -1.42 16.21 -10.42
N TYR A 115 -1.25 15.22 -11.29
CA TYR A 115 -0.84 15.46 -12.68
C TYR A 115 -1.86 16.29 -13.47
N ASN A 116 -3.17 16.03 -13.29
CA ASN A 116 -4.22 16.71 -14.05
C ASN A 116 -4.66 18.05 -13.44
N TYR A 117 -4.59 18.19 -12.11
CA TYR A 117 -5.14 19.35 -11.41
C TYR A 117 -4.09 20.30 -10.83
N ASP A 118 -2.80 19.93 -10.80
CA ASP A 118 -1.72 20.80 -10.34
C ASP A 118 -0.67 21.03 -11.45
N GLU A 119 -0.71 22.22 -12.05
CA GLU A 119 0.17 22.61 -13.15
C GLU A 119 1.67 22.59 -12.81
N ASP A 120 2.01 22.65 -11.52
CA ASP A 120 3.40 22.62 -11.06
C ASP A 120 3.91 21.19 -10.88
N PHE A 121 3.01 20.23 -10.65
CA PHE A 121 3.39 18.87 -10.31
C PHE A 121 4.24 18.24 -11.41
N SER A 122 3.79 18.31 -12.67
CA SER A 122 4.53 17.76 -13.82
C SER A 122 5.85 18.49 -14.09
N LYS A 123 5.99 19.75 -13.67
CA LYS A 123 7.23 20.55 -13.80
C LYS A 123 8.26 20.17 -12.73
N LEU A 124 7.80 19.91 -11.51
CA LEU A 124 8.62 19.58 -10.35
C LEU A 124 8.98 18.09 -10.30
N PHE A 125 8.02 17.20 -10.55
CA PHE A 125 8.14 15.74 -10.46
C PHE A 125 8.14 15.12 -11.85
N LYS A 126 9.27 15.24 -12.55
CA LYS A 126 9.41 14.79 -13.96
C LYS A 126 9.58 13.28 -14.12
N ILE A 127 10.06 12.61 -13.08
CA ILE A 127 10.36 11.18 -13.11
C ILE A 127 9.24 10.44 -12.40
N LYS A 128 8.47 9.65 -13.15
CA LYS A 128 7.51 8.68 -12.62
C LYS A 128 8.20 7.32 -12.54
N VAL A 129 8.18 6.71 -11.37
CA VAL A 129 8.56 5.30 -11.18
C VAL A 129 7.29 4.55 -10.85
N ASP A 130 6.83 3.71 -11.77
CA ASP A 130 5.67 2.87 -11.58
C ASP A 130 6.11 1.49 -11.11
N PHE A 131 5.47 0.97 -10.07
CA PHE A 131 5.70 -0.38 -9.59
C PHE A 131 4.52 -1.22 -10.06
N ASN A 132 4.77 -2.10 -11.03
CA ASN A 132 3.76 -3.07 -11.46
C ASN A 132 3.44 -4.00 -10.28
N GLU A 133 2.16 -4.33 -10.12
CA GLU A 133 1.68 -5.28 -9.10
C GLU A 133 1.97 -6.75 -9.45
N GLU A 134 2.53 -6.98 -10.63
CA GLU A 134 2.85 -8.29 -11.19
C GLU A 134 4.18 -8.29 -11.95
N MET A 135 4.77 -9.47 -12.07
CA MET A 135 5.96 -9.77 -12.88
C MET A 135 5.77 -11.09 -13.62
N GLU A 136 6.47 -11.28 -14.75
CA GLU A 136 6.42 -12.51 -15.54
C GLU A 136 6.83 -13.75 -14.73
N LEU A 137 6.10 -14.86 -14.91
CA LEU A 137 6.50 -16.17 -14.40
C LEU A 137 7.57 -16.77 -15.32
N ASN A 138 8.85 -16.52 -14.99
CA ASN A 138 10.00 -17.10 -15.68
C ASN A 138 11.03 -17.61 -14.67
N GLU A 139 12.02 -18.38 -15.15
CA GLU A 139 13.04 -18.97 -14.26
C GLU A 139 13.83 -17.95 -13.46
N GLU A 140 14.09 -16.77 -14.03
CA GLU A 140 14.83 -15.70 -13.37
C GLU A 140 14.01 -15.13 -12.20
N ASN A 141 12.75 -14.79 -12.43
CA ASN A 141 11.86 -14.26 -11.42
C ASN A 141 11.52 -15.29 -10.33
N MET A 142 11.40 -16.58 -10.68
CA MET A 142 11.26 -17.64 -9.68
C MET A 142 12.50 -17.75 -8.79
N LYS A 143 13.71 -17.65 -9.35
CA LYS A 143 14.96 -17.63 -8.58
C LYS A 143 15.04 -16.38 -7.70
N ASN A 144 14.69 -15.22 -8.22
CA ASN A 144 14.65 -13.97 -7.47
C ASN A 144 13.64 -14.03 -6.31
N MET A 145 12.47 -14.64 -6.52
CA MET A 145 11.48 -14.88 -5.47
C MET A 145 12.01 -15.84 -4.39
N ALA A 146 12.70 -16.92 -4.78
CA ALA A 146 13.34 -17.83 -3.83
C ALA A 146 14.45 -17.12 -3.02
N SER A 147 15.24 -16.27 -3.67
CA SER A 147 16.23 -15.42 -3.01
C SER A 147 15.58 -14.41 -2.06
N PHE A 148 14.47 -13.79 -2.46
CA PHE A 148 13.69 -12.90 -1.60
C PHE A 148 13.21 -13.62 -0.34
N ILE A 149 12.59 -14.80 -0.48
CA ILE A 149 12.16 -15.62 0.67
C ILE A 149 13.35 -15.92 1.58
N LYS A 150 14.48 -16.35 1.00
CA LYS A 150 15.67 -16.68 1.79
C LYS A 150 16.21 -15.48 2.55
N THR A 151 16.35 -14.33 1.89
CA THR A 151 16.82 -13.08 2.50
C THR A 151 15.88 -12.68 3.64
N HIS A 152 14.58 -12.70 3.39
CA HIS A 152 13.58 -12.34 4.40
C HIS A 152 13.62 -13.27 5.62
N CYS A 153 13.79 -14.58 5.42
CA CYS A 153 13.96 -15.53 6.52
C CYS A 153 15.20 -15.23 7.36
N VAL A 154 16.32 -14.86 6.72
CA VAL A 154 17.57 -14.55 7.44
C VAL A 154 17.44 -13.25 8.23
N GLU A 155 16.90 -12.19 7.62
CA GLU A 155 16.74 -10.87 8.25
C GLU A 155 15.77 -10.91 9.43
N ASN A 156 14.73 -11.74 9.35
CA ASN A 156 13.66 -11.82 10.36
C ASN A 156 13.73 -13.07 11.25
N ASN A 157 14.83 -13.82 11.18
CA ASN A 157 15.08 -15.02 11.99
C ASN A 157 13.94 -16.07 11.88
N LEU A 158 13.42 -16.29 10.67
CA LEU A 158 12.46 -17.34 10.37
C LEU A 158 13.20 -18.66 10.05
N LYS A 159 12.50 -19.79 10.24
CA LYS A 159 13.02 -21.10 9.83
C LYS A 159 13.23 -21.12 8.30
N PRO A 160 14.25 -21.84 7.81
CA PRO A 160 14.45 -21.98 6.37
C PRO A 160 13.28 -22.73 5.73
N PHE A 161 12.93 -22.31 4.51
CA PHE A 161 11.94 -23.00 3.68
C PHE A 161 12.66 -24.05 2.82
N ASP A 162 12.08 -25.24 2.69
CA ASP A 162 12.54 -26.23 1.73
C ASP A 162 12.01 -25.94 0.32
N ARG A 163 12.36 -26.82 -0.64
CA ARG A 163 11.93 -26.69 -2.03
C ARG A 163 10.40 -26.68 -2.18
N GLU A 164 9.68 -27.43 -1.35
CA GLU A 164 8.22 -27.56 -1.44
C GLU A 164 7.53 -26.33 -0.83
N GLY A 165 8.07 -25.81 0.26
CA GLY A 165 7.64 -24.55 0.88
C GLY A 165 7.80 -23.39 -0.10
N VAL A 166 8.98 -23.25 -0.71
CA VAL A 166 9.22 -22.21 -1.73
C VAL A 166 8.29 -22.39 -2.93
N ALA A 167 8.12 -23.61 -3.44
CA ALA A 167 7.22 -23.86 -4.56
C ALA A 167 5.76 -23.48 -4.23
N LYS A 168 5.28 -23.77 -3.01
CA LYS A 168 3.93 -23.36 -2.60
C LYS A 168 3.76 -21.85 -2.42
N VAL A 169 4.80 -21.15 -2.00
CA VAL A 169 4.77 -19.68 -1.95
C VAL A 169 4.71 -19.09 -3.37
N ILE A 170 5.46 -19.65 -4.32
CA ILE A 170 5.40 -19.25 -5.74
C ILE A 170 4.02 -19.51 -6.33
N GLU A 171 3.44 -20.69 -6.11
CA GLU A 171 2.07 -21.00 -6.56
C GLU A 171 1.03 -20.05 -5.97
N TYR A 172 1.18 -19.70 -4.69
CA TYR A 172 0.34 -18.69 -4.05
C TYR A 172 0.52 -17.29 -4.67
N SER A 173 1.76 -16.93 -5.03
CA SER A 173 2.06 -15.67 -5.72
C SER A 173 1.37 -15.57 -7.09
N THR A 174 1.35 -16.66 -7.87
CA THR A 174 0.60 -16.77 -9.13
C THR A 174 -0.92 -16.72 -8.91
N ARG A 175 -1.41 -17.36 -7.84
CA ARG A 175 -2.84 -17.28 -7.49
C ARG A 175 -3.26 -15.85 -7.15
N LEU A 176 -2.41 -15.09 -6.47
CA LEU A 176 -2.67 -13.69 -6.14
C LEU A 176 -2.63 -12.76 -7.37
N SER A 177 -1.92 -13.11 -8.45
CA SER A 177 -1.97 -12.34 -9.69
C SER A 177 -3.18 -12.69 -10.57
N GLU A 178 -3.96 -13.72 -10.23
CA GLU A 178 -5.09 -14.22 -11.02
C GLU A 178 -4.73 -14.57 -12.48
N ASP A 179 -3.45 -14.79 -12.74
CA ASP A 179 -2.87 -15.06 -14.05
C ASP A 179 -1.81 -16.15 -13.89
N GLN A 180 -1.92 -17.19 -14.72
CA GLN A 180 -1.06 -18.38 -14.69
C GLN A 180 0.38 -18.08 -15.14
N ASP A 181 0.59 -17.00 -15.88
CA ASP A 181 1.88 -16.59 -16.43
C ASP A 181 2.53 -15.45 -15.61
N LYS A 182 1.98 -15.13 -14.43
CA LYS A 182 2.44 -14.02 -13.60
C LYS A 182 2.73 -14.42 -12.16
N LEU A 183 3.47 -13.54 -11.49
CA LEU A 183 3.76 -13.56 -10.05
C LEU A 183 3.40 -12.19 -9.48
N THR A 184 2.70 -12.17 -8.33
CA THR A 184 2.45 -10.90 -7.62
C THR A 184 3.74 -10.27 -7.10
N THR A 185 3.86 -8.95 -7.20
CA THR A 185 4.89 -8.13 -6.54
C THR A 185 4.36 -7.50 -5.24
N ARG A 186 3.13 -7.85 -4.82
CA ARG A 186 2.57 -7.49 -3.52
C ARG A 186 3.26 -8.29 -2.41
N PHE A 187 4.55 -8.01 -2.18
CA PHE A 187 5.42 -8.78 -1.30
C PHE A 187 4.92 -8.86 0.14
N ASN A 188 4.14 -7.88 0.61
CA ASN A 188 3.52 -7.93 1.93
C ASN A 188 2.61 -9.16 2.10
N GLU A 189 1.79 -9.49 1.09
CA GLU A 189 0.91 -10.66 1.11
C GLU A 189 1.70 -11.97 1.18
N ILE A 190 2.85 -12.01 0.51
CA ILE A 190 3.76 -13.15 0.54
C ILE A 190 4.40 -13.28 1.92
N VAL A 191 4.92 -12.16 2.46
CA VAL A 191 5.57 -12.10 3.77
C VAL A 191 4.64 -12.56 4.90
N GLU A 192 3.36 -12.17 4.87
CA GLU A 192 2.37 -12.67 5.83
C GLU A 192 2.29 -14.21 5.83
N VAL A 193 2.23 -14.83 4.65
CA VAL A 193 2.22 -16.29 4.53
C VAL A 193 3.53 -16.90 5.02
N LEU A 194 4.68 -16.24 4.84
CA LEU A 194 5.96 -16.72 5.37
C LEU A 194 5.94 -16.79 6.91
N TYR A 195 5.45 -15.75 7.59
CA TYR A 195 5.34 -15.72 9.04
C TYR A 195 4.35 -16.77 9.57
N GLU A 196 3.18 -16.90 8.95
CA GLU A 196 2.18 -17.88 9.36
C GLU A 196 2.69 -19.31 9.15
N ALA A 197 3.38 -19.59 8.05
CA ALA A 197 3.96 -20.90 7.78
C ALA A 197 5.11 -21.24 8.76
N ASP A 198 5.94 -20.27 9.15
CA ASP A 198 6.96 -20.46 10.20
C ASP A 198 6.33 -20.78 11.56
N ALA A 199 5.23 -20.10 11.91
CA ALA A 199 4.49 -20.34 13.13
C ALA A 199 3.91 -21.77 13.16
N TRP A 200 3.30 -22.21 12.06
CA TRP A 200 2.81 -23.59 11.93
C TRP A 200 3.94 -24.63 12.05
N ALA A 201 5.07 -24.41 11.39
CA ALA A 201 6.24 -25.27 11.53
C ALA A 201 6.74 -25.32 12.99
N GLY A 202 6.72 -24.18 13.70
CA GLY A 202 7.09 -24.11 15.10
C GLY A 202 6.15 -24.88 16.03
N LEU A 203 4.84 -24.79 15.81
CA LEU A 203 3.83 -25.55 16.55
C LEU A 203 3.97 -27.06 16.35
N GLU A 204 4.41 -27.48 15.18
CA GLU A 204 4.65 -28.89 14.83
C GLU A 204 6.07 -29.36 15.18
N GLY A 205 6.90 -28.49 15.77
CA GLY A 205 8.28 -28.79 16.16
C GLY A 205 9.25 -28.98 15.00
N SER A 206 8.86 -28.61 13.78
CA SER A 206 9.71 -28.71 12.60
C SER A 206 10.76 -27.60 12.61
N GLN A 207 11.98 -27.95 12.19
CA GLN A 207 13.10 -27.01 12.02
C GLN A 207 13.09 -26.34 10.63
N VAL A 208 12.26 -26.84 9.71
CA VAL A 208 12.18 -26.39 8.32
C VAL A 208 10.72 -26.18 7.94
N VAL A 209 10.44 -25.13 7.18
CA VAL A 209 9.10 -24.88 6.63
C VAL A 209 8.93 -25.66 5.32
N THR A 210 7.93 -26.54 5.27
CA THR A 210 7.61 -27.37 4.10
C THR A 210 6.34 -26.87 3.41
N GLY A 211 6.01 -27.45 2.25
CA GLY A 211 4.79 -27.11 1.51
C GLY A 211 3.50 -27.31 2.31
N VAL A 212 3.49 -28.24 3.28
CA VAL A 212 2.34 -28.50 4.14
C VAL A 212 2.06 -27.33 5.07
N HIS A 213 3.10 -26.75 5.68
CA HIS A 213 2.94 -25.59 6.58
C HIS A 213 2.46 -24.35 5.81
N VAL A 214 2.99 -24.13 4.59
CA VAL A 214 2.56 -23.02 3.72
C VAL A 214 1.10 -23.19 3.29
N LYS A 215 0.72 -24.39 2.86
CA LYS A 215 -0.67 -24.70 2.50
C LYS A 215 -1.61 -24.43 3.67
N LYS A 216 -1.24 -24.88 4.87
CA LYS A 216 -2.02 -24.67 6.10
C LYS A 216 -2.16 -23.18 6.45
N ALA A 217 -1.09 -22.40 6.29
CA ALA A 217 -1.12 -20.95 6.47
C ALA A 217 -2.15 -20.28 5.54
N ILE A 218 -2.14 -20.65 4.25
CA ILE A 218 -3.08 -20.12 3.26
C ILE A 218 -4.52 -20.53 3.58
N GLU A 219 -4.75 -21.79 3.92
CA GLU A 219 -6.09 -22.32 4.27
C GLU A 219 -6.66 -21.62 5.51
N GLU A 220 -5.87 -21.45 6.56
CA GLU A 220 -6.31 -20.75 7.77
C GLU A 220 -6.48 -19.24 7.54
N LYS A 221 -5.66 -18.61 6.67
CA LYS A 221 -5.88 -17.22 6.22
C LYS A 221 -7.26 -17.06 5.55
N ILE A 222 -7.62 -17.98 4.64
CA ILE A 222 -8.95 -17.99 3.99
C ILE A 222 -10.07 -18.21 5.00
N LYS A 223 -9.89 -19.18 5.90
CA LYS A 223 -10.89 -19.53 6.91
C LYS A 223 -11.24 -18.38 7.87
N ARG A 224 -10.32 -17.44 8.09
CA ARG A 224 -10.60 -16.24 8.90
C ARG A 224 -11.64 -15.32 8.26
N VAL A 225 -11.79 -15.34 6.93
CA VAL A 225 -12.63 -14.41 6.18
C VAL A 225 -13.80 -15.08 5.44
N ASN A 226 -13.79 -16.40 5.24
CA ASN A 226 -14.77 -17.12 4.43
C ASN A 226 -16.14 -17.42 5.10
N LYS A 227 -16.44 -16.82 6.26
CA LYS A 227 -17.67 -17.09 7.02
C LYS A 227 -18.95 -16.93 6.18
N LEU A 228 -18.99 -15.96 5.27
CA LEU A 228 -20.16 -15.76 4.39
C LEU A 228 -20.29 -16.88 3.37
N GLU A 229 -19.18 -17.35 2.79
CA GLU A 229 -19.16 -18.49 1.89
C GLU A 229 -19.65 -19.75 2.60
N GLU A 230 -19.17 -20.03 3.81
CA GLU A 230 -19.66 -21.17 4.60
C GLU A 230 -21.17 -21.10 4.83
N LYS A 231 -21.71 -19.89 5.07
CA LYS A 231 -23.15 -19.70 5.24
C LYS A 231 -23.93 -19.94 3.94
N VAL A 232 -23.38 -19.50 2.81
CA VAL A 232 -23.94 -19.77 1.48
C VAL A 232 -23.94 -21.27 1.19
N LEU A 233 -22.85 -21.98 1.50
CA LEU A 233 -22.75 -23.43 1.37
C LEU A 233 -23.74 -24.16 2.30
N GLU A 234 -23.97 -23.67 3.52
CA GLU A 234 -25.02 -24.18 4.41
C GLU A 234 -26.42 -24.06 3.77
N TYR A 235 -26.71 -22.95 3.11
CA TYR A 235 -28.01 -22.74 2.43
C TYR A 235 -28.21 -23.68 1.24
N PHE A 236 -27.15 -24.04 0.51
CA PHE A 236 -27.23 -25.11 -0.50
C PHE A 236 -27.48 -26.47 0.16
N LYS A 237 -26.74 -26.82 1.22
CA LYS A 237 -26.90 -28.11 1.93
C LYS A 237 -28.28 -28.29 2.58
N ARG A 238 -28.98 -27.19 2.85
CA ARG A 238 -30.32 -27.17 3.45
C ARG A 238 -31.44 -27.02 2.44
N ASP A 239 -31.13 -27.08 1.13
CA ASP A 239 -32.08 -26.89 0.04
C ASP A 239 -32.84 -25.55 0.08
N ILE A 240 -32.27 -24.54 0.76
CA ILE A 240 -32.79 -23.16 0.75
C ILE A 240 -32.41 -22.50 -0.58
N TYR A 241 -31.19 -22.75 -1.04
CA TYR A 241 -30.76 -22.41 -2.39
C TYR A 241 -30.83 -23.64 -3.28
N LEU A 242 -31.61 -23.54 -4.35
CA LEU A 242 -31.84 -24.62 -5.30
C LEU A 242 -30.77 -24.63 -6.38
N VAL A 243 -29.85 -25.58 -6.32
CA VAL A 243 -28.87 -25.89 -7.37
C VAL A 243 -28.77 -27.40 -7.51
N ASP A 244 -28.95 -27.88 -8.73
CA ASP A 244 -28.82 -29.30 -9.07
C ASP A 244 -27.38 -29.52 -9.59
N VAL A 245 -26.59 -30.37 -8.93
CA VAL A 245 -25.18 -30.69 -9.33
C VAL A 245 -25.04 -32.04 -10.03
N GLU A 246 -26.10 -32.85 -10.03
CA GLU A 246 -26.17 -34.16 -10.67
C GLU A 246 -27.45 -34.27 -11.50
N GLY A 247 -27.43 -35.16 -12.49
CA GLY A 247 -28.55 -35.39 -13.39
C GLY A 247 -28.66 -34.35 -14.51
N GLU A 248 -29.82 -34.32 -15.15
CA GLU A 248 -30.10 -33.43 -16.29
C GLU A 248 -31.51 -32.84 -16.17
N ARG A 249 -31.67 -31.59 -16.65
CA ARG A 249 -32.97 -30.92 -16.69
C ARG A 249 -33.05 -29.95 -17.86
N VAL A 250 -34.09 -30.11 -18.69
CA VAL A 250 -34.33 -29.25 -19.85
C VAL A 250 -34.59 -27.82 -19.39
N GLY A 251 -33.94 -26.84 -20.05
CA GLY A 251 -34.13 -25.42 -19.79
C GLY A 251 -33.52 -24.93 -18.47
N VAL A 252 -32.54 -25.63 -17.89
CA VAL A 252 -31.87 -25.23 -16.66
C VAL A 252 -30.36 -25.30 -16.84
N VAL A 253 -29.66 -24.25 -16.42
CA VAL A 253 -28.19 -24.19 -16.40
C VAL A 253 -27.71 -23.57 -15.10
N ASN A 254 -26.57 -24.02 -14.59
CA ASN A 254 -25.92 -23.39 -13.45
C ASN A 254 -24.94 -22.33 -13.96
N GLY A 255 -25.30 -21.06 -13.82
CA GLY A 255 -24.36 -19.96 -13.98
C GLY A 255 -23.40 -19.90 -12.79
N LEU A 256 -22.20 -19.34 -13.02
CA LEU A 256 -21.24 -19.03 -11.97
C LEU A 256 -21.19 -17.52 -11.78
N ALA A 257 -21.41 -17.07 -10.54
CA ALA A 257 -21.25 -15.68 -10.15
C ALA A 257 -20.10 -15.56 -9.15
N VAL A 258 -19.37 -14.45 -9.19
CA VAL A 258 -18.35 -14.12 -8.20
C VAL A 258 -18.91 -13.08 -7.25
N ILE A 259 -18.82 -13.36 -5.95
CA ILE A 259 -19.17 -12.40 -4.90
C ILE A 259 -17.86 -11.81 -4.39
N ASN A 260 -17.73 -10.48 -4.51
CA ASN A 260 -16.59 -9.72 -4.02
C ASN A 260 -17.03 -8.89 -2.80
N LEU A 261 -16.44 -9.17 -1.63
CA LEU A 261 -16.69 -8.45 -0.38
C LEU A 261 -15.64 -7.37 -0.09
N GLY A 262 -14.64 -7.23 -0.95
CA GLY A 262 -13.47 -6.38 -0.80
C GLY A 262 -12.29 -7.12 -0.16
N ASP A 263 -12.51 -7.84 0.94
CA ASP A 263 -11.48 -8.60 1.68
C ASP A 263 -11.50 -10.11 1.39
N TYR A 264 -12.56 -10.59 0.73
CA TYR A 264 -12.71 -11.98 0.32
C TYR A 264 -13.58 -12.09 -0.94
N GLU A 265 -13.18 -13.00 -1.82
CA GLU A 265 -13.91 -13.32 -3.04
C GLU A 265 -14.20 -14.81 -3.11
N PHE A 266 -15.43 -15.17 -3.47
CA PHE A 266 -15.82 -16.56 -3.66
C PHE A 266 -16.85 -16.72 -4.77
N GLY A 267 -16.77 -17.89 -5.42
CA GLY A 267 -17.73 -18.29 -6.45
C GLY A 267 -19.01 -18.83 -5.84
N LYS A 268 -20.14 -18.46 -6.42
CA LYS A 268 -21.46 -18.99 -6.07
C LYS A 268 -22.19 -19.49 -7.32
N PRO A 269 -22.60 -20.77 -7.38
CA PRO A 269 -23.46 -21.25 -8.44
C PRO A 269 -24.84 -20.60 -8.33
N SER A 270 -25.41 -20.25 -9.47
CA SER A 270 -26.74 -19.66 -9.56
C SER A 270 -27.52 -20.36 -10.65
N ARG A 271 -28.64 -20.99 -10.27
CA ARG A 271 -29.53 -21.67 -11.20
C ARG A 271 -30.24 -20.66 -12.09
N ILE A 272 -30.07 -20.81 -13.40
CA ILE A 272 -30.73 -20.02 -14.43
C ILE A 272 -31.70 -20.93 -15.16
N THR A 273 -32.95 -20.49 -15.30
CA THR A 273 -34.00 -21.25 -15.99
C THR A 273 -34.47 -20.51 -17.22
N VAL A 274 -34.63 -21.24 -18.32
CA VAL A 274 -35.13 -20.75 -19.59
C VAL A 274 -36.42 -21.50 -19.93
N THR A 275 -37.46 -20.73 -20.26
CA THR A 275 -38.73 -21.27 -20.75
C THR A 275 -39.09 -20.57 -22.06
N THR A 276 -39.58 -21.33 -23.02
CA THR A 276 -40.03 -20.80 -24.33
C THR A 276 -41.53 -21.04 -24.48
N TYR A 277 -42.21 -20.11 -25.14
CA TYR A 277 -43.64 -20.19 -25.46
C TYR A 277 -43.92 -19.57 -26.83
N PRO A 278 -44.98 -19.97 -27.55
CA PRO A 278 -45.33 -19.34 -28.83
C PRO A 278 -45.70 -17.86 -28.65
N GLY A 279 -45.03 -16.96 -29.38
CA GLY A 279 -45.23 -15.51 -29.36
C GLY A 279 -44.52 -14.82 -30.55
N GLU A 280 -44.82 -13.54 -30.79
CA GLU A 280 -44.31 -12.82 -31.98
C GLU A 280 -42.88 -12.27 -31.83
N GLU A 281 -42.42 -11.97 -30.61
CA GLU A 281 -41.04 -11.52 -30.32
C GLU A 281 -40.55 -12.09 -28.97
N GLY A 282 -39.22 -12.26 -28.85
CA GLY A 282 -38.53 -12.74 -27.65
C GLY A 282 -37.15 -12.11 -27.47
N VAL A 283 -36.47 -12.46 -26.37
CA VAL A 283 -35.05 -12.14 -26.11
C VAL A 283 -34.15 -13.21 -26.70
#